data_AF-A0A9E9NNT3-F1
#
_entry.id   AF-A0A9E9NNT3-F1
#
_cell.length_a   1.000
_cell.length_b   1.000
_cell.length_c   1.000
_cell.angle_alpha   90.00
_cell.angle_beta   90.00
_cell.angle_gamma   90.00
#
_symmetry.space_group_name_H-M   'P 1'
#
loop_
_entity.id
_entity.type
_entity.pdbx_description
1 polymer ?
#
loop_
_entity_poly.entity_id
_entity_poly.type
_entity_poly.pdbx_seq_one_letter_code
_entity_poly.pdbx_strand_id
1 'polypeptide(L)'
;MKYSFLWALYRQDKGKAIRKGCWFLFPSLFNLFCFLNFHHHFIEWQINPKSTIGRLVISPLFPWVILWDSLPFIFLLLIHQKYLPRILNIWLYITGAYFLVDAWFWSSYPWGMLIIVASALPFLEIENKKLMGTYIQPST
;
A
#
# COMPACT_ATOMS: atom_id res chain seq x y z
N MET A 1 16.51 5.65 7.96
CA MET A 1 16.24 5.45 6.50
C MET A 1 17.32 4.67 5.74
N LYS A 2 18.61 4.65 6.14
CA LYS A 2 19.69 3.96 5.38
C LYS A 2 19.46 2.47 5.05
N TYR A 3 18.56 1.80 5.76
CA TYR A 3 18.29 0.36 5.62
C TYR A 3 16.85 0.03 5.23
N SER A 4 16.04 1.02 4.81
CA SER A 4 14.70 0.72 4.29
C SER A 4 14.76 0.14 2.88
N PHE A 5 13.70 -0.55 2.48
CA PHE A 5 13.67 -1.25 1.19
C PHE A 5 13.73 -0.28 0.02
N LEU A 6 12.90 0.77 0.03
CA LEU A 6 12.92 1.78 -1.03
C LEU A 6 14.26 2.50 -1.12
N TRP A 7 14.91 2.77 0.02
CA TRP A 7 16.23 3.40 0.01
C TRP A 7 17.33 2.51 -0.56
N ALA A 8 17.37 1.23 -0.19
CA ALA A 8 18.34 0.30 -0.77
C ALA A 8 18.09 0.02 -2.24
N LEU A 9 16.82 -0.05 -2.64
CA LEU A 9 16.45 -0.16 -4.04
C LEU A 9 16.83 1.11 -4.81
N TYR A 10 16.61 2.29 -4.23
CA TYR A 10 16.92 3.57 -4.87
C TYR A 10 18.42 3.74 -5.16
N ARG A 11 19.27 3.23 -4.27
CA ARG A 11 20.73 3.23 -4.47
C ARG A 11 21.18 2.36 -5.65
N GLN A 12 20.43 1.31 -5.99
CA GLN A 12 20.75 0.43 -7.12
C GLN A 12 20.04 0.87 -8.40
N ASP A 13 18.74 1.14 -8.31
CA ASP A 13 17.89 1.55 -9.42
C ASP A 13 16.84 2.55 -8.92
N LYS A 14 17.14 3.83 -9.13
CA LYS A 14 16.27 4.95 -8.75
C LYS A 14 14.89 4.84 -9.38
N GLY A 15 14.81 4.48 -10.67
CA GLY A 15 13.55 4.41 -11.41
C GLY A 15 12.66 3.30 -10.90
N LYS A 16 13.24 2.14 -10.57
CA LYS A 16 12.50 1.01 -9.98
C LYS A 16 12.01 1.32 -8.58
N ALA A 17 12.81 2.01 -7.76
CA ALA A 17 12.38 2.44 -6.43
C ALA A 17 11.19 3.41 -6.49
N ILE A 18 11.25 4.41 -7.36
CA ILE A 18 10.14 5.36 -7.55
C ILE A 18 8.88 4.63 -8.03
N ARG A 19 8.99 3.78 -9.07
CA ARG A 19 7.84 3.01 -9.58
C ARG A 19 7.18 2.16 -8.51
N LYS A 20 7.96 1.46 -7.67
CA LYS A 20 7.40 0.68 -6.55
C LYS A 20 6.77 1.54 -5.48
N GLY A 21 7.41 2.65 -5.10
CA GLY A 21 6.82 3.61 -4.16
C GLY A 21 5.46 4.11 -4.66
N CYS A 22 5.40 4.57 -5.91
CA CYS A 22 4.17 5.00 -6.56
C CYS A 22 3.12 3.89 -6.60
N TRP A 23 3.50 2.65 -6.95
CA TRP A 23 2.57 1.53 -7.02
C TRP A 23 1.89 1.22 -5.67
N PHE A 24 2.65 1.28 -4.58
CA PHE A 24 2.12 1.07 -3.23
C PHE A 24 1.35 2.26 -2.67
N LEU A 25 1.56 3.47 -3.21
CA LEU A 25 0.86 4.68 -2.80
C LEU A 25 -0.39 4.96 -3.65
N PHE A 26 -0.45 4.42 -4.87
CA PHE A 26 -1.48 4.71 -5.87
C PHE A 26 -2.91 4.46 -5.37
N PRO A 27 -3.24 3.35 -4.68
CA PRO A 27 -4.59 3.11 -4.21
C PRO A 27 -5.07 4.17 -3.20
N SER A 28 -4.20 4.55 -2.26
CA SER A 28 -4.50 5.60 -1.28
C SER A 28 -4.68 6.96 -1.93
N LEU A 29 -3.83 7.31 -2.91
CA LEU A 29 -3.98 8.54 -3.68
C LEU A 29 -5.28 8.56 -4.50
N PHE A 30 -5.63 7.42 -5.13
CA PHE A 30 -6.85 7.31 -5.89
C PHE A 30 -8.08 7.48 -5.00
N ASN A 31 -8.12 6.83 -3.83
CA ASN A 31 -9.19 7.01 -2.85
C ASN A 31 -9.27 8.46 -2.35
N LEU A 32 -8.13 9.10 -2.08
CA LEU A 32 -8.07 10.51 -1.68
C LEU A 32 -8.64 11.42 -2.77
N PHE A 33 -8.22 11.22 -4.01
CA PHE A 33 -8.74 11.95 -5.16
C PHE A 33 -10.26 11.79 -5.29
N CYS A 34 -10.77 10.57 -5.15
CA CYS A 34 -12.21 10.29 -5.19
C CYS A 34 -12.96 11.06 -4.10
N PHE A 35 -12.43 11.11 -2.87
CA PHE A 35 -13.03 11.87 -1.78
C PHE A 35 -13.02 13.37 -2.01
N LEU A 36 -11.88 13.91 -2.41
CA LEU A 36 -11.72 15.32 -2.71
C LEU A 36 -12.66 15.75 -3.82
N ASN A 37 -12.74 14.97 -4.89
CA ASN A 37 -13.59 15.27 -6.02
C ASN A 37 -15.09 15.11 -5.71
N PHE A 38 -15.47 14.19 -4.82
CA PHE A 38 -16.85 14.02 -4.37
C PHE A 38 -17.33 15.19 -3.50
N HIS A 39 -16.46 15.79 -2.68
CA HIS A 39 -16.84 16.88 -1.76
C HIS A 39 -16.62 18.28 -2.33
N HIS A 40 -15.68 18.44 -3.26
CA HIS A 40 -15.29 19.76 -3.79
C HIS A 40 -15.54 19.92 -5.28
N HIS A 41 -16.02 18.88 -5.98
CA HIS A 41 -16.38 18.93 -7.40
C HIS A 41 -15.30 19.53 -8.31
N PHE A 42 -14.06 19.06 -8.16
CA PHE A 42 -12.93 19.53 -8.98
C PHE A 42 -13.10 19.21 -10.47
N ILE A 43 -13.77 18.10 -10.80
CA ILE A 43 -14.12 17.71 -12.16
C ILE A 43 -15.57 17.19 -12.26
N GLU A 44 -16.11 17.13 -13.48
CA GLU A 44 -17.48 16.67 -13.76
C GLU A 44 -17.68 15.17 -13.49
N TRP A 45 -16.62 14.37 -13.62
CA TRP A 45 -16.70 12.95 -13.26
C TRP A 45 -17.00 12.83 -11.76
N GLN A 46 -17.94 11.97 -11.39
CA GLN A 46 -18.33 11.74 -10.00
C GLN A 46 -18.40 10.26 -9.70
N ILE A 47 -18.01 9.88 -8.48
CA ILE A 47 -18.08 8.49 -8.07
C ILE A 47 -19.52 8.12 -7.76
N ASN A 48 -19.92 6.92 -8.16
CA ASN A 48 -21.25 6.42 -7.84
C ASN A 48 -21.33 6.15 -6.31
N PRO A 49 -22.20 6.83 -5.56
CA PRO A 49 -22.31 6.68 -4.11
C PRO A 49 -22.73 5.26 -3.68
N LYS A 50 -23.34 4.48 -4.57
CA LYS A 50 -23.72 3.07 -4.31
C LYS A 50 -22.54 2.11 -4.48
N SER A 51 -21.48 2.52 -5.18
CA SER A 51 -20.27 1.69 -5.34
C SER A 51 -19.55 1.54 -4.00
N THR A 52 -18.71 0.51 -3.87
CA THR A 52 -17.88 0.28 -2.66
C THR A 52 -17.01 1.50 -2.35
N ILE A 53 -16.40 2.11 -3.37
CA ILE A 53 -15.57 3.32 -3.21
C ILE A 53 -16.44 4.53 -2.83
N GLY A 54 -17.63 4.67 -3.43
CA GLY A 54 -18.57 5.74 -3.06
C GLY A 54 -19.06 5.65 -1.62
N ARG A 55 -19.42 4.45 -1.17
CA ARG A 55 -19.78 4.18 0.22
C ARG A 55 -18.61 4.46 1.18
N LEU A 56 -17.39 4.10 0.78
CA LEU A 56 -16.19 4.42 1.55
C LEU A 56 -15.98 5.94 1.67
N VAL A 57 -16.08 6.68 0.56
CA VAL A 57 -15.84 8.14 0.51
C VAL A 57 -16.82 8.93 1.40
N ILE A 58 -18.06 8.46 1.52
CA ILE A 58 -19.09 9.09 2.37
C ILE A 58 -18.97 8.63 3.83
N SER A 59 -18.25 7.53 4.09
CA SER A 59 -18.13 6.94 5.42
C SER A 59 -17.25 7.80 6.35
N PRO A 60 -17.61 7.95 7.63
CA PRO A 60 -16.74 8.59 8.63
C PRO A 60 -15.42 7.81 8.84
N LEU A 61 -15.35 6.55 8.41
CA LEU A 61 -14.15 5.73 8.48
C LEU A 61 -13.13 6.04 7.38
N PHE A 62 -13.48 6.88 6.39
CA PHE A 62 -12.63 7.18 5.25
C PHE A 62 -11.18 7.56 5.62
N PRO A 63 -10.91 8.49 6.55
CA PRO A 63 -9.53 8.88 6.88
C PRO A 63 -8.73 7.71 7.45
N TRP A 64 -9.38 6.85 8.26
CA TRP A 64 -8.76 5.67 8.85
C TRP A 64 -8.39 4.63 7.79
N VAL A 65 -9.25 4.41 6.81
CA VAL A 65 -9.00 3.50 5.69
C VAL A 65 -7.84 4.00 4.83
N ILE A 66 -7.78 5.30 4.51
CA ILE A 66 -6.63 5.85 3.78
C ILE A 66 -5.33 5.69 4.55
N LEU A 67 -5.33 5.99 5.85
CA LEU A 67 -4.15 5.83 6.69
C LEU A 67 -3.70 4.36 6.72
N TRP A 68 -4.64 3.44 6.87
CA TRP A 68 -4.38 2.00 6.87
C TRP A 68 -3.84 1.50 5.53
N ASP A 69 -4.44 1.92 4.42
CA ASP A 69 -4.00 1.57 3.05
C ASP A 69 -2.64 2.19 2.72
N SER A 70 -2.25 3.27 3.39
CA SER A 70 -0.92 3.89 3.21
C SER A 70 0.19 3.14 3.95
N LEU A 71 -0.14 2.26 4.91
CA LEU A 71 0.84 1.56 5.74
C LEU A 71 1.85 0.72 4.94
N PRO A 72 1.46 -0.06 3.92
CA PRO A 72 2.43 -0.79 3.10
C PRO A 72 3.50 0.13 2.49
N PHE A 73 3.10 1.28 1.92
CA PHE A 73 4.07 2.28 1.43
C PHE A 73 4.97 2.80 2.55
N ILE A 74 4.39 3.15 3.70
CA ILE A 74 5.14 3.62 4.87
C ILE A 74 6.15 2.55 5.34
N PHE A 75 5.78 1.28 5.33
CA PHE A 75 6.68 0.19 5.67
C PHE A 75 7.83 0.09 4.68
N LEU A 76 7.55 0.15 3.38
CA LEU A 76 8.57 0.18 2.33
C LEU A 76 9.57 1.34 2.50
N LEU A 77 9.11 2.50 3.00
CA LEU A 77 9.90 3.72 3.18
C LEU A 77 10.71 3.73 4.48
N LEU A 78 10.15 3.22 5.58
CA LEU A 78 10.70 3.40 6.92
C LEU A 78 11.25 2.12 7.55
N ILE A 79 10.62 0.97 7.31
CA ILE A 79 10.98 -0.28 7.97
C ILE A 79 12.26 -0.83 7.37
N HIS A 80 13.14 -1.31 8.24
CA HIS A 80 14.35 -1.99 7.81
C HIS A 80 13.99 -3.24 7.01
N GLN A 81 14.59 -3.37 5.83
CA GLN A 81 14.49 -4.51 4.90
C GLN A 81 14.33 -5.89 5.56
N LYS A 82 15.14 -6.21 6.59
CA LYS A 82 15.09 -7.50 7.30
C LYS A 82 13.70 -7.84 7.86
N TYR A 83 12.95 -6.84 8.31
CA TYR A 83 11.64 -7.02 8.93
C TYR A 83 10.46 -6.76 7.98
N LEU A 84 10.72 -6.19 6.81
CA LEU A 84 9.68 -5.74 5.88
C LEU A 84 8.71 -6.87 5.49
N PRO A 85 9.16 -8.07 5.06
CA PRO A 85 8.23 -9.14 4.69
C PRO A 85 7.33 -9.58 5.85
N ARG A 86 7.91 -9.69 7.06
CA ARG A 86 7.15 -10.09 8.25
C ARG A 86 6.06 -9.07 8.59
N ILE A 87 6.38 -7.78 8.54
CA ILE A 87 5.42 -6.72 8.85
C ILE A 87 4.34 -6.63 7.77
N LEU A 88 4.70 -6.74 6.48
CA LEU A 88 3.71 -6.78 5.40
C LEU A 88 2.78 -7.99 5.51
N ASN A 89 3.29 -9.16 5.89
CA ASN A 89 2.46 -10.34 6.15
C ASN A 89 1.48 -10.12 7.30
N ILE A 90 1.96 -9.57 8.43
CA ILE A 90 1.08 -9.23 9.57
C ILE A 90 -0.02 -8.27 9.14
N TRP A 91 0.34 -7.20 8.42
CA TRP A 91 -0.63 -6.23 7.91
C TRP A 91 -1.65 -6.89 6.96
N LEU A 92 -1.19 -7.79 6.08
CA LEU A 92 -2.05 -8.52 5.14
C LEU A 92 -3.03 -9.44 5.87
N TYR A 93 -2.58 -10.17 6.91
CA TYR A 93 -3.46 -11.00 7.72
C TYR A 93 -4.51 -10.18 8.47
N ILE A 94 -4.12 -9.05 9.09
CA ILE A 94 -5.06 -8.17 9.78
C ILE A 94 -6.07 -7.59 8.79
N THR A 95 -5.61 -7.09 7.65
CA THR A 95 -6.46 -6.50 6.61
C THR A 95 -7.39 -7.55 6.00
N GLY A 96 -6.90 -8.77 5.78
CA GLY A 96 -7.69 -9.89 5.31
C GLY A 96 -8.78 -10.31 6.30
N ALA A 97 -8.46 -10.38 7.59
CA ALA A 97 -9.46 -10.66 8.63
C ALA A 97 -10.52 -9.55 8.71
N TYR A 98 -10.10 -8.28 8.69
CA TYR A 98 -11.02 -7.15 8.66
C TYR A 98 -11.91 -7.19 7.42
N PHE A 99 -11.33 -7.49 6.25
CA PHE A 99 -12.08 -7.64 5.02
C PHE A 99 -13.12 -8.76 5.09
N LEU A 100 -12.78 -9.94 5.64
CA LEU A 100 -13.75 -11.02 5.78
C LEU A 100 -14.95 -10.62 6.65
N VAL A 101 -14.70 -9.85 7.72
CA VAL A 101 -15.77 -9.28 8.55
C VAL A 101 -16.57 -8.24 7.75
N ASP A 102 -15.91 -7.28 7.10
CA ASP A 102 -16.60 -6.26 6.29
C ASP A 102 -17.44 -6.87 5.16
N ALA A 103 -16.92 -7.88 4.45
CA ALA A 103 -17.63 -8.58 3.39
C ALA A 103 -18.91 -9.27 3.89
N TRP A 104 -18.90 -9.75 5.14
CA TRP A 104 -20.05 -10.41 5.75
C TRP A 104 -21.16 -9.43 6.15
N PHE A 105 -20.80 -8.20 6.51
CA PHE A 105 -21.73 -7.26 7.13
C PHE A 105 -22.06 -6.02 6.28
N TRP A 106 -21.10 -5.46 5.54
CA TRP A 106 -21.21 -4.10 4.97
C TRP A 106 -20.71 -3.96 3.52
N SER A 107 -19.83 -4.84 3.04
CA SER A 107 -19.25 -4.84 1.68
C SER A 107 -18.84 -3.43 1.20
N SER A 108 -18.15 -2.70 2.06
CA SER A 108 -17.83 -1.28 1.88
C SER A 108 -16.33 -1.03 1.77
N TYR A 109 -15.49 -2.00 2.14
CA TYR A 109 -14.04 -1.89 2.00
C TYR A 109 -13.58 -2.24 0.56
N PRO A 110 -12.79 -1.38 -0.11
CA PRO A 110 -12.27 -1.66 -1.45
C PRO A 110 -11.05 -2.59 -1.43
N TRP A 111 -11.08 -3.65 -2.25
CA TRP A 111 -10.12 -4.77 -2.16
C TRP A 111 -8.80 -4.51 -2.89
N GLY A 112 -8.71 -3.39 -3.63
CA GLY A 112 -7.58 -3.11 -4.51
C GLY A 112 -6.24 -3.13 -3.78
N MET A 113 -6.16 -2.55 -2.59
CA MET A 113 -4.91 -2.51 -1.82
C MET A 113 -4.49 -3.90 -1.32
N LEU A 114 -5.44 -4.70 -0.85
CA LEU A 114 -5.18 -6.07 -0.39
C LEU A 114 -4.62 -6.93 -1.52
N ILE A 115 -5.23 -6.87 -2.71
CA ILE A 115 -4.79 -7.59 -3.91
C ILE A 115 -3.40 -7.14 -4.35
N ILE A 116 -3.13 -5.83 -4.35
CA ILE A 116 -1.82 -5.28 -4.72
C ILE A 116 -0.74 -5.78 -3.78
N VAL A 117 -0.96 -5.76 -2.47
CA VAL A 117 0.05 -6.22 -1.50
C VAL A 117 0.22 -7.73 -1.58
N ALA A 118 -0.86 -8.50 -1.64
CA ALA A 118 -0.83 -9.95 -1.74
C ALA A 118 -0.07 -10.44 -2.97
N SER A 119 -0.34 -9.83 -4.13
CA SER A 119 0.31 -10.18 -5.39
C SER A 119 1.78 -9.73 -5.43
N ALA A 120 2.12 -8.61 -4.79
CA ALA A 120 3.48 -8.08 -4.77
C ALA A 120 4.40 -8.76 -3.74
N LEU A 121 3.86 -9.37 -2.68
CA LEU A 121 4.63 -9.87 -1.54
C LEU A 121 5.71 -10.91 -1.92
N PRO A 122 5.44 -11.95 -2.75
CA PRO A 122 6.47 -12.92 -3.14
C PRO A 122 7.63 -12.26 -3.90
N PHE A 123 7.32 -11.30 -4.78
CA PHE A 123 8.34 -10.57 -5.53
C PHE A 123 9.15 -9.64 -4.64
N LEU A 124 8.51 -8.99 -3.67
CA LEU A 124 9.19 -8.19 -2.66
C LEU A 124 10.14 -9.03 -1.81
N GLU A 125 9.74 -10.24 -1.42
CA GLU A 125 10.61 -11.15 -0.66
C GLU A 125 11.86 -11.56 -1.44
N ILE A 126 11.70 -11.96 -2.70
CA ILE A 126 12.83 -12.32 -3.57
C ILE A 126 13.78 -11.14 -3.74
N GLU A 127 13.23 -9.95 -4.02
CA GLU A 127 14.02 -8.75 -4.25
C GLU A 127 14.71 -8.26 -2.97
N ASN A 128 14.03 -8.34 -1.83
CA ASN A 128 14.59 -8.00 -0.54
C ASN A 128 15.75 -8.93 -0.17
N LYS A 129 15.64 -10.24 -0.45
CA LYS A 129 16.76 -11.19 -0.30
C LYS A 129 17.96 -10.81 -1.18
N LYS A 130 17.73 -10.42 -2.45
CA LYS A 130 18.78 -9.97 -3.37
C LYS A 130 19.46 -8.68 -2.89
N LEU A 131 18.67 -7.71 -2.42
CA LEU A 131 19.18 -6.46 -1.86
C LEU A 131 20.04 -6.74 -0.63
N MET A 132 19.56 -7.56 0.31
CA MET A 132 20.36 -7.93 1.48
C MET A 132 21.67 -8.65 1.10
N GLY A 133 21.65 -9.55 0.11
CA GLY A 133 22.85 -10.24 -0.38
C GLY A 133 23.89 -9.33 -1.03
N THR A 134 23.46 -8.27 -1.72
CA THR A 134 24.35 -7.31 -2.39
C THR A 134 25.02 -6.31 -1.43
N TYR A 135 24.48 -6.11 -0.22
CA TYR A 135 25.03 -5.18 0.77
C TYR A 135 25.77 -5.85 1.95
N ILE A 136 25.72 -7.18 2.06
CA ILE A 136 26.39 -7.93 3.14
C ILE A 136 27.75 -8.50 2.72
N GLN A 137 28.07 -8.54 1.41
CA GLN A 137 29.45 -8.85 1.00
C GLN A 137 30.35 -7.65 1.31
N PRO A 138 31.38 -7.81 2.17
CA PRO A 138 32.44 -6.82 2.25
C PRO A 138 33.08 -6.76 0.86
N SER A 139 33.29 -5.55 0.34
CA SER A 139 34.24 -5.34 -0.73
C SER A 139 35.57 -5.94 -0.26
N THR A 140 35.97 -7.05 -0.88
CA THR A 140 37.32 -7.61 -0.82
C THR A 140 38.36 -6.53 -1.08
#